data_AF-A0A383DZ49-F1
#
_entry.id   AF-A0A383DZ49-F1
#
_cell.length_a   1.000
_cell.length_b   1.000
_cell.length_c   1.000
_cell.angle_alpha   90.00
_cell.angle_beta   90.00
_cell.angle_gamma   90.00
#
_symmetry.space_group_name_H-M   'P 1'
#
loop_
_entity.id
_entity.type
_entity.pdbx_description
1 polymer ?
#
loop_
_entity_poly.entity_id
_entity_poly.type
_entity_poly.pdbx_seq_one_letter_code
_entity_poly.pdbx_strand_id
1 'polypeptide(L)'
;VISQFQTAGAAGNAPDLQYFWNGIYHMESVWMGYARPVNGLVSDEVVSSSTPTVLSHFGGNIYRVGWYPIPMCWYYNKELFDQAGLDADNPPLTWDDLLDACDKLRGKGIEPIGGGIQDGYWGEWYFAHGLAQCIDTTGEAVELMIGERDWRDPKYHEFWVRLEELKTLGFLNKDMSSLELYPGIDLIVEGKLAMGESI
;
A
#
# COMPACT_ATOMS: atom_id res chain seq x y z
N VAL A 1 -6.68 10.56 4.54
CA VAL A 1 -7.77 11.53 4.37
C VAL A 1 -7.22 12.84 3.83
N ILE A 2 -7.89 13.52 2.89
CA ILE A 2 -7.45 14.84 2.37
C ILE A 2 -8.06 15.95 3.25
N SER A 3 -7.41 16.26 4.38
CA SER A 3 -7.92 17.17 5.42
C SER A 3 -8.27 18.58 4.91
N GLN A 4 -7.52 19.08 3.94
CA GLN A 4 -7.77 20.37 3.30
C GLN A 4 -9.11 20.38 2.55
N PHE A 5 -9.43 19.30 1.83
CA PHE A 5 -10.71 19.18 1.11
C PHE A 5 -11.88 19.09 2.10
N GLN A 6 -11.76 18.30 3.17
CA GLN A 6 -12.80 18.21 4.20
C GLN A 6 -13.07 19.56 4.86
N THR A 7 -12.01 20.32 5.17
CA THR A 7 -12.12 21.67 5.74
C THR A 7 -12.84 22.63 4.77
N ALA A 8 -12.47 22.61 3.49
CA ALA A 8 -13.11 23.42 2.46
C ALA A 8 -14.59 23.03 2.25
N GLY A 9 -14.89 21.74 2.25
CA GLY A 9 -16.25 21.20 2.15
C GLY A 9 -17.14 21.65 3.31
N ALA A 10 -16.65 21.55 4.55
CA ALA A 10 -17.35 22.05 5.73
C ALA A 10 -17.61 23.57 5.68
N ALA A 11 -16.71 24.34 5.05
CA ALA A 11 -16.83 25.77 4.86
C ALA A 11 -17.67 26.19 3.64
N GLY A 12 -18.15 25.23 2.82
CA GLY A 12 -18.88 25.50 1.58
C GLY A 12 -18.01 26.09 0.45
N ASN A 13 -16.68 25.95 0.54
CA ASN A 13 -15.70 26.51 -0.39
C ASN A 13 -14.79 25.42 -1.02
N ALA A 14 -15.31 24.20 -1.17
CA ALA A 14 -14.60 23.12 -1.86
C ALA A 14 -14.42 23.43 -3.36
N PRO A 15 -13.37 22.90 -4.01
CA PRO A 15 -13.19 23.02 -5.46
C PRO A 15 -14.28 22.27 -6.23
N ASP A 16 -14.52 22.67 -7.48
CA ASP A 16 -15.49 22.01 -8.37
C ASP A 16 -15.10 20.56 -8.70
N LEU A 17 -13.79 20.30 -8.83
CA LEU A 17 -13.22 18.99 -9.11
C LEU A 17 -12.10 18.69 -8.09
N GLN A 18 -12.15 17.52 -7.48
CA GLN A 18 -11.16 17.07 -6.51
C GLN A 18 -10.64 15.68 -6.89
N TYR A 19 -9.31 15.54 -6.87
CA TYR A 19 -8.66 14.25 -6.92
C TYR A 19 -8.81 13.52 -5.58
N PHE A 20 -9.23 12.25 -5.62
CA PHE A 20 -9.24 11.40 -4.44
C PHE A 20 -8.55 10.07 -4.71
N TRP A 21 -7.90 9.55 -3.68
CA TRP A 21 -7.64 8.12 -3.59
C TRP A 21 -8.97 7.37 -3.45
N ASN A 22 -9.11 6.26 -4.17
CA ASN A 22 -10.30 5.43 -4.07
C ASN A 22 -10.40 4.78 -2.68
N GLY A 23 -11.58 4.25 -2.35
CA GLY A 23 -11.85 3.67 -1.04
C GLY A 23 -12.27 4.71 -0.02
N ILE A 24 -11.86 4.53 1.24
CA ILE A 24 -12.30 5.35 2.37
C ILE A 24 -11.98 6.84 2.18
N TYR A 25 -10.85 7.15 1.53
CA TYR A 25 -10.37 8.50 1.27
C TYR A 25 -11.36 9.39 0.49
N HIS A 26 -12.16 8.82 -0.42
CA HIS A 26 -13.25 9.56 -1.08
C HIS A 26 -14.61 9.31 -0.42
N MET A 27 -14.84 8.10 0.11
CA MET A 27 -16.15 7.73 0.66
C MET A 27 -16.52 8.55 1.90
N GLU A 28 -15.55 8.93 2.73
CA GLU A 28 -15.81 9.85 3.83
C GLU A 28 -16.40 11.18 3.35
N SER A 29 -15.88 11.74 2.26
CA SER A 29 -16.41 12.97 1.67
C SER A 29 -17.81 12.76 1.07
N VAL A 30 -18.10 11.57 0.53
CA VAL A 30 -19.45 11.20 0.07
C VAL A 30 -20.43 11.16 1.25
N TRP A 31 -20.05 10.48 2.35
CA TRP A 31 -20.92 10.34 3.52
C TRP A 31 -21.16 11.66 4.26
N MET A 32 -20.18 12.56 4.27
CA MET A 32 -20.33 13.91 4.82
C MET A 32 -21.11 14.86 3.90
N GLY A 33 -21.43 14.45 2.66
CA GLY A 33 -22.15 15.28 1.70
C GLY A 33 -21.30 16.34 1.02
N TYR A 34 -19.97 16.21 1.06
CA TYR A 34 -19.03 17.14 0.40
C TYR A 34 -18.80 16.79 -1.07
N ALA A 35 -19.19 15.60 -1.52
CA ALA A 35 -19.11 15.17 -2.91
C ALA A 35 -20.51 14.97 -3.51
N ARG A 36 -20.74 15.48 -4.72
CA ARG A 36 -21.97 15.27 -5.51
C ARG A 36 -21.81 14.03 -6.41
N PRO A 37 -22.86 13.24 -6.66
CA PRO A 37 -22.78 12.17 -7.64
C PRO A 37 -22.47 12.68 -9.05
N VAL A 38 -21.74 11.88 -9.83
CA VAL A 38 -21.37 12.19 -11.22
C VAL A 38 -22.44 11.78 -12.24
N ASN A 39 -23.53 11.15 -11.78
CA ASN A 39 -24.68 10.78 -12.61
C ASN A 39 -25.16 11.96 -13.48
N GLY A 40 -25.13 11.79 -14.80
CA GLY A 40 -25.55 12.82 -15.77
C GLY A 40 -24.61 14.01 -15.92
N LEU A 41 -23.53 14.10 -15.12
CA LEU A 41 -22.44 15.08 -15.32
C LEU A 41 -21.37 14.53 -16.26
N VAL A 42 -21.21 13.20 -16.26
CA VAL A 42 -20.30 12.46 -17.13
C VAL A 42 -21.11 11.38 -17.85
N SER A 43 -20.75 11.06 -19.10
CA SER A 43 -21.47 10.01 -19.86
C SER A 43 -21.30 8.64 -19.21
N ASP A 44 -22.34 7.82 -19.30
CA ASP A 44 -22.33 6.44 -18.77
C ASP A 44 -21.19 5.60 -19.38
N GLU A 45 -20.85 5.87 -20.65
CA GLU A 45 -19.71 5.25 -21.33
C GLU A 45 -18.40 5.57 -20.62
N VAL A 46 -18.12 6.85 -20.32
CA VAL A 46 -16.90 7.25 -19.62
C VAL A 46 -16.87 6.63 -18.22
N VAL A 47 -18.00 6.69 -17.49
CA VAL A 47 -18.11 6.07 -16.16
C VAL A 47 -17.81 4.57 -16.22
N SER A 48 -18.41 3.84 -17.18
CA SER A 48 -18.19 2.40 -17.34
C SER A 48 -16.75 2.06 -17.71
N SER A 49 -16.14 2.84 -18.59
CA SER A 49 -14.75 2.67 -19.03
C SER A 49 -13.73 2.91 -17.89
N SER A 50 -14.15 3.66 -16.87
CA SER A 50 -13.31 4.01 -15.72
C SER A 50 -13.16 2.91 -14.65
N THR A 51 -13.72 1.72 -14.92
CA THR A 51 -13.66 0.54 -14.04
C THR A 51 -14.10 0.88 -12.59
N PRO A 52 -15.38 1.24 -12.39
CA PRO A 52 -15.88 1.56 -11.07
C PRO A 52 -15.83 0.34 -10.15
N THR A 53 -15.27 0.52 -8.96
CA THR A 53 -15.29 -0.46 -7.86
C THR A 53 -16.59 -0.37 -7.08
N VAL A 54 -16.89 -1.34 -6.21
CA VAL A 54 -18.03 -1.28 -5.27
C VAL A 54 -18.07 0.05 -4.51
N LEU A 55 -16.91 0.52 -4.04
CA LEU A 55 -16.82 1.79 -3.31
C LEU A 55 -17.08 3.02 -4.18
N SER A 56 -17.13 2.94 -5.51
CA SER A 56 -17.55 4.09 -6.35
C SER A 56 -19.03 4.42 -6.19
N HIS A 57 -19.81 3.49 -5.62
CA HIS A 57 -21.25 3.56 -5.51
C HIS A 57 -21.69 3.77 -4.07
N PHE A 58 -22.68 4.64 -3.87
CA PHE A 58 -23.34 4.84 -2.59
C PHE A 58 -24.78 5.29 -2.80
N GLY A 59 -25.73 4.71 -2.06
CA GLY A 59 -27.15 5.11 -2.14
C GLY A 59 -27.74 5.04 -3.56
N GLY A 60 -27.29 4.10 -4.40
CA GLY A 60 -27.73 3.95 -5.79
C GLY A 60 -27.08 4.91 -6.80
N ASN A 61 -26.21 5.82 -6.35
CA ASN A 61 -25.50 6.76 -7.21
C ASN A 61 -24.02 6.38 -7.37
N ILE A 62 -23.35 7.01 -8.33
CA ILE A 62 -21.90 6.92 -8.54
C ILE A 62 -21.23 8.26 -8.23
N TYR A 63 -20.12 8.24 -7.50
CA TYR A 63 -19.48 9.46 -6.95
C TYR A 63 -18.08 9.75 -7.50
N ARG A 64 -17.56 8.92 -8.38
CA ARG A 64 -16.25 9.13 -9.01
C ARG A 64 -16.20 8.61 -10.44
N VAL A 65 -15.25 9.14 -11.19
CA VAL A 65 -14.73 8.55 -12.42
C VAL A 65 -13.30 8.10 -12.12
N GLY A 66 -12.96 6.84 -12.42
CA GLY A 66 -11.59 6.35 -12.30
C GLY A 66 -10.63 7.08 -13.23
N TRP A 67 -9.43 7.41 -12.73
CA TRP A 67 -8.38 8.06 -13.53
C TRP A 67 -7.31 7.07 -13.96
N TYR A 68 -6.65 6.42 -13.00
CA TYR A 68 -5.65 5.39 -13.27
C TYR A 68 -5.60 4.38 -12.11
N PRO A 69 -5.27 3.11 -12.38
CA PRO A 69 -4.92 2.17 -11.33
C PRO A 69 -3.48 2.43 -10.84
N ILE A 70 -3.23 2.16 -9.55
CA ILE A 70 -1.86 2.12 -9.01
C ILE A 70 -1.55 0.68 -8.60
N PRO A 71 -0.57 0.03 -9.25
CA PRO A 71 -0.07 -1.25 -8.79
C PRO A 71 0.90 -1.01 -7.61
N MET A 72 0.55 -1.52 -6.43
CA MET A 72 1.49 -1.57 -5.30
C MET A 72 2.28 -2.87 -5.38
N CYS A 73 3.59 -2.75 -5.56
CA CYS A 73 4.46 -3.90 -5.83
C CYS A 73 5.70 -3.89 -4.93
N TRP A 74 6.23 -5.09 -4.71
CA TRP A 74 7.58 -5.28 -4.21
C TRP A 74 8.57 -5.23 -5.37
N TYR A 75 9.65 -4.50 -5.19
CA TYR A 75 10.74 -4.36 -6.14
C TYR A 75 12.04 -4.84 -5.53
N TYR A 76 12.96 -5.28 -6.39
CA TYR A 76 14.32 -5.62 -5.99
C TYR A 76 15.32 -5.17 -7.05
N ASN A 77 16.53 -4.82 -6.62
CA ASN A 77 17.60 -4.39 -7.49
C ASN A 77 18.43 -5.60 -7.94
N LYS A 78 18.31 -5.95 -9.23
CA LYS A 78 19.02 -7.09 -9.83
C LYS A 78 20.55 -6.98 -9.71
N GLU A 79 21.10 -5.78 -9.87
CA GLU A 79 22.54 -5.58 -9.77
C GLU A 79 23.04 -5.84 -8.34
N LEU A 80 22.31 -5.39 -7.33
CA LEU A 80 22.64 -5.67 -5.93
C LEU A 80 22.51 -7.15 -5.58
N PHE A 81 21.54 -7.85 -6.18
CA PHE A 81 21.40 -9.30 -6.07
C PHE A 81 22.62 -10.01 -6.66
N ASP A 82 23.00 -9.69 -7.90
CA ASP A 82 24.17 -10.28 -8.56
C ASP A 82 25.46 -10.00 -7.77
N GLN A 83 25.63 -8.78 -7.24
CA GLN A 83 26.76 -8.42 -6.37
C GLN A 83 26.81 -9.25 -5.08
N ALA A 84 25.66 -9.64 -4.55
CA ALA A 84 25.53 -10.56 -3.42
C ALA A 84 25.65 -12.05 -3.78
N GLY A 85 25.80 -12.37 -5.07
CA GLY A 85 25.83 -13.76 -5.55
C GLY A 85 24.46 -14.44 -5.50
N LEU A 86 23.39 -13.66 -5.56
CA LEU A 86 22.02 -14.13 -5.75
C LEU A 86 21.71 -14.26 -7.24
N ASP A 87 20.76 -15.11 -7.59
CA ASP A 87 20.23 -15.20 -8.94
C ASP A 87 19.11 -14.18 -9.11
N ALA A 88 19.41 -13.06 -9.77
CA ALA A 88 18.45 -11.99 -9.98
C ALA A 88 17.32 -12.35 -10.97
N ASP A 89 17.47 -13.41 -11.78
CA ASP A 89 16.43 -13.88 -12.70
C ASP A 89 15.46 -14.87 -12.01
N ASN A 90 15.85 -15.44 -10.88
CA ASN A 90 15.04 -16.32 -10.05
C ASN A 90 14.99 -15.80 -8.60
N PRO A 91 14.24 -14.71 -8.34
CA PRO A 91 14.16 -14.10 -7.01
C PRO A 91 13.51 -15.03 -5.97
N PRO A 92 13.71 -14.78 -4.66
CA PRO A 92 13.12 -15.56 -3.58
C PRO A 92 11.60 -15.76 -3.73
N LEU A 93 11.15 -17.01 -3.55
CA LEU A 93 9.72 -17.37 -3.63
C LEU A 93 9.12 -17.75 -2.29
N THR A 94 9.96 -18.06 -1.30
CA THR A 94 9.54 -18.44 0.05
C THR A 94 10.11 -17.47 1.07
N TRP A 95 9.57 -17.52 2.29
CA TRP A 95 10.06 -16.70 3.39
C TRP A 95 11.52 -17.05 3.74
N ASP A 96 11.85 -18.34 3.81
CA ASP A 96 13.22 -18.79 4.10
C ASP A 96 14.20 -18.33 3.00
N ASP A 97 13.81 -18.41 1.72
CA ASP A 97 14.64 -17.89 0.62
C ASP A 97 14.87 -16.37 0.74
N LEU A 98 13.86 -15.63 1.23
CA LEU A 98 13.96 -14.18 1.43
C LEU A 98 14.96 -13.87 2.57
N LEU A 99 14.90 -14.61 3.68
CA LEU A 99 15.86 -14.44 4.79
C LEU A 99 17.29 -14.76 4.34
N ASP A 100 17.47 -15.85 3.59
CA ASP A 100 18.77 -16.24 3.01
C ASP A 100 19.31 -15.17 2.04
N ALA A 101 18.43 -14.57 1.23
CA ALA A 101 18.80 -13.46 0.36
C ALA A 101 19.21 -12.23 1.17
N CYS A 102 18.46 -11.90 2.23
CA CYS A 102 18.81 -10.79 3.11
C CYS A 102 20.18 -10.99 3.78
N ASP A 103 20.49 -12.21 4.20
CA ASP A 103 21.79 -12.55 4.78
C ASP A 103 22.94 -12.36 3.79
N LYS A 104 22.79 -12.81 2.53
CA LYS A 104 23.81 -12.63 1.49
C LYS A 104 24.03 -11.16 1.16
N LEU A 105 22.96 -10.37 1.02
CA LEU A 105 23.02 -8.93 0.77
C LEU A 105 23.77 -8.21 1.90
N ARG A 106 23.39 -8.50 3.15
CA ARG A 106 24.05 -7.94 4.33
C ARG A 106 25.52 -8.36 4.42
N GLY A 107 25.86 -9.59 4.04
CA GLY A 107 27.23 -10.08 3.94
C GLY A 107 28.13 -9.29 2.98
N LYS A 108 27.54 -8.54 2.05
CA LYS A 108 28.22 -7.57 1.17
C LYS A 108 28.16 -6.13 1.65
N GLY A 109 27.55 -5.87 2.81
CA GLY A 109 27.31 -4.52 3.32
C GLY A 109 26.16 -3.79 2.64
N ILE A 110 25.29 -4.50 1.91
CA ILE A 110 24.10 -3.96 1.25
C ILE A 110 22.93 -4.04 2.23
N GLU A 111 22.12 -2.98 2.33
CA GLU A 111 20.91 -3.00 3.15
C GLU A 111 19.82 -3.84 2.44
N PRO A 112 19.29 -4.91 3.07
CA PRO A 112 18.48 -5.88 2.34
C PRO A 112 17.09 -5.42 1.91
N ILE A 113 16.28 -4.94 2.85
CA ILE A 113 14.85 -4.73 2.64
C ILE A 113 14.33 -3.57 3.47
N GLY A 114 13.34 -2.84 2.99
CA GLY A 114 12.63 -1.84 3.80
C GLY A 114 12.05 -0.68 3.01
N GLY A 115 12.20 0.54 3.54
CA GLY A 115 11.65 1.76 2.96
C GLY A 115 11.61 2.90 3.98
N GLY A 116 10.52 3.67 4.01
CA GLY A 116 10.28 4.74 4.96
C GLY A 116 8.89 4.66 5.56
N ILE A 117 8.78 4.57 6.89
CA ILE A 117 7.53 4.30 7.62
C ILE A 117 7.01 5.50 8.41
N GLN A 118 7.71 6.64 8.40
CA GLN A 118 7.42 7.75 9.30
C GLN A 118 6.00 8.33 9.13
N ASP A 119 5.51 8.41 7.90
CA ASP A 119 4.17 8.87 7.52
C ASP A 119 3.11 7.75 7.54
N GLY A 120 3.53 6.51 7.82
CA GLY A 120 2.69 5.33 7.99
C GLY A 120 2.36 4.56 6.70
N TYR A 121 2.54 5.14 5.51
CA TYR A 121 2.04 4.53 4.26
C TYR A 121 2.73 3.23 3.90
N TRP A 122 4.05 3.13 4.10
CA TRP A 122 4.77 1.87 3.89
C TRP A 122 4.21 0.75 4.79
N GLY A 123 3.86 1.07 6.04
CA GLY A 123 3.25 0.09 6.94
C GLY A 123 1.83 -0.32 6.52
N GLU A 124 1.04 0.62 5.97
CA GLU A 124 -0.28 0.35 5.39
C GLU A 124 -0.19 -0.61 4.18
N TRP A 125 0.84 -0.47 3.35
CA TRP A 125 1.02 -1.28 2.15
C TRP A 125 1.59 -2.66 2.48
N TYR A 126 2.57 -2.73 3.38
CA TYR A 126 3.03 -3.99 3.97
C TYR A 126 1.86 -4.79 4.56
N PHE A 127 0.98 -4.11 5.30
CA PHE A 127 -0.24 -4.70 5.82
C PHE A 127 -1.13 -5.25 4.70
N ALA A 128 -1.35 -4.48 3.63
CA ALA A 128 -2.21 -4.92 2.53
C ALA A 128 -1.64 -6.14 1.79
N HIS A 129 -0.34 -6.18 1.48
CA HIS A 129 0.31 -7.33 0.83
C HIS A 129 0.37 -8.54 1.75
N GLY A 130 0.65 -8.34 3.04
CA GLY A 130 0.71 -9.40 4.05
C GLY A 130 -0.65 -10.02 4.30
N LEU A 131 -1.67 -9.20 4.60
CA LEU A 131 -3.03 -9.69 4.87
C LEU A 131 -3.63 -10.41 3.66
N ALA A 132 -3.38 -9.93 2.44
CA ALA A 132 -3.88 -10.57 1.22
C ALA A 132 -3.38 -12.01 1.04
N GLN A 133 -2.23 -12.37 1.61
CA GLN A 133 -1.73 -13.75 1.61
C GLN A 133 -2.37 -14.62 2.69
N CYS A 134 -2.96 -14.00 3.71
CA CYS A 134 -3.52 -14.66 4.88
C CYS A 134 -5.02 -14.94 4.76
N ILE A 135 -5.75 -14.19 3.94
CA ILE A 135 -7.23 -14.26 3.85
C ILE A 135 -7.69 -15.05 2.63
N ASP A 136 -8.82 -15.74 2.75
CA ASP A 136 -9.42 -16.51 1.66
C ASP A 136 -10.36 -15.66 0.79
N THR A 137 -10.91 -14.59 1.37
CA THR A 137 -11.82 -13.66 0.67
C THR A 137 -11.58 -12.23 1.15
N THR A 138 -11.90 -11.24 0.30
CA THR A 138 -11.87 -9.83 0.70
C THR A 138 -12.89 -9.50 1.81
N GLY A 139 -13.91 -10.33 1.99
CA GLY A 139 -14.86 -10.22 3.10
C GLY A 139 -14.21 -10.41 4.47
N GLU A 140 -13.22 -11.31 4.59
CA GLU A 140 -12.53 -11.53 5.87
C GLU A 140 -11.79 -10.25 6.34
N ALA A 141 -11.24 -9.48 5.40
CA ALA A 141 -10.63 -8.19 5.72
C ALA A 141 -11.65 -7.18 6.26
N VAL A 142 -12.87 -7.14 5.70
CA VAL A 142 -13.94 -6.28 6.22
C VAL A 142 -14.37 -6.72 7.61
N GLU A 143 -14.60 -8.01 7.81
CA GLU A 143 -15.00 -8.61 9.09
C GLU A 143 -13.97 -8.33 10.19
N LEU A 144 -12.66 -8.37 9.87
CA LEU A 144 -11.58 -7.96 10.78
C LEU A 144 -11.66 -6.47 11.15
N MET A 145 -11.93 -5.59 10.18
CA MET A 145 -11.99 -4.14 10.41
C MET A 145 -13.21 -3.71 11.22
N ILE A 146 -14.33 -4.43 11.10
CA ILE A 146 -15.57 -4.16 11.86
C ILE A 146 -15.66 -4.96 13.17
N GLY A 147 -14.67 -5.79 13.48
CA GLY A 147 -14.59 -6.54 14.73
C GLY A 147 -15.44 -7.82 14.78
N GLU A 148 -15.87 -8.33 13.63
CA GLU A 148 -16.52 -9.64 13.49
C GLU A 148 -15.51 -10.79 13.44
N ARG A 149 -14.23 -10.48 13.20
CA ARG A 149 -13.07 -11.38 13.37
C ARG A 149 -12.03 -10.79 14.31
N ASP A 150 -11.16 -11.67 14.80
CA ASP A 150 -10.17 -11.34 15.82
C ASP A 150 -8.74 -11.38 15.27
N TRP A 151 -8.05 -10.24 15.34
CA TRP A 151 -6.63 -10.12 14.96
C TRP A 151 -5.69 -11.03 15.75
N ARG A 152 -6.12 -11.56 16.91
CA ARG A 152 -5.32 -12.48 17.72
C ARG A 152 -5.25 -13.90 17.16
N ASP A 153 -6.05 -14.25 16.16
CA ASP A 153 -5.84 -15.49 15.41
C ASP A 153 -4.52 -15.37 14.62
N PRO A 154 -3.56 -16.31 14.77
CA PRO A 154 -2.31 -16.30 14.03
C PRO A 154 -2.48 -16.12 12.52
N LYS A 155 -3.56 -16.65 11.94
CA LYS A 155 -3.88 -16.47 10.51
C LYS A 155 -3.85 -15.00 10.12
N TYR A 156 -4.35 -14.09 10.95
CA TYR A 156 -4.52 -12.68 10.59
C TYR A 156 -3.40 -11.75 11.08
N HIS A 157 -2.35 -12.27 11.72
CA HIS A 157 -1.21 -11.46 12.13
C HIS A 157 0.15 -12.09 11.80
N GLU A 158 0.20 -13.20 11.08
CA GLU A 158 1.47 -13.86 10.72
C GLU A 158 2.44 -12.91 10.01
N PHE A 159 1.94 -12.06 9.11
CA PHE A 159 2.77 -11.06 8.43
C PHE A 159 3.39 -10.03 9.40
N TRP A 160 2.74 -9.72 10.53
CA TRP A 160 3.35 -8.87 11.56
C TRP A 160 4.49 -9.56 12.31
N VAL A 161 4.36 -10.86 12.56
CA VAL A 161 5.44 -11.69 13.16
C VAL A 161 6.64 -11.73 12.21
N ARG A 162 6.39 -11.87 10.91
CA ARG A 162 7.41 -11.83 9.87
C ARG A 162 8.12 -10.46 9.79
N LEU A 163 7.39 -9.34 9.94
CA LEU A 163 8.00 -8.01 10.03
C LEU A 163 8.89 -7.86 11.28
N GLU A 164 8.45 -8.39 12.42
CA GLU A 164 9.24 -8.41 13.65
C GLU A 164 10.52 -9.25 13.50
N GLU A 165 10.46 -10.36 12.77
CA GLU A 165 11.63 -11.18 12.46
C GLU A 165 12.64 -10.41 11.60
N LEU A 166 12.22 -9.78 10.50
CA LEU A 166 13.09 -8.93 9.67
C LEU A 166 13.78 -7.85 10.51
N LYS A 167 13.03 -7.21 11.42
CA LYS A 167 13.56 -6.20 12.33
C LYS A 167 14.59 -6.79 13.29
N THR A 168 14.28 -7.91 13.93
CA THR A 168 15.14 -8.56 14.93
C THR A 168 16.44 -9.07 14.32
N LEU A 169 16.37 -9.59 13.09
CA LEU A 169 17.53 -10.01 12.32
C LEU A 169 18.32 -8.82 11.75
N GLY A 170 17.82 -7.59 11.86
CA GLY A 170 18.48 -6.38 11.37
C GLY A 170 18.53 -6.29 9.85
N PHE A 171 17.49 -6.78 9.17
CA PHE A 171 17.35 -6.73 7.71
C PHE A 171 16.67 -5.46 7.21
N LEU A 172 15.92 -4.76 8.07
CA LEU A 172 15.33 -3.47 7.74
C LEU A 172 16.41 -2.39 7.62
N ASN A 173 16.27 -1.47 6.65
CA ASN A 173 17.16 -0.32 6.50
C ASN A 173 17.21 0.53 7.78
N LYS A 174 18.39 1.06 8.11
CA LYS A 174 18.64 1.64 9.45
C LYS A 174 17.83 2.90 9.73
N ASP A 175 17.53 3.66 8.68
CA ASP A 175 16.84 4.94 8.70
C ASP A 175 15.33 4.82 8.45
N MET A 176 14.79 3.60 8.32
CA MET A 176 13.38 3.36 7.97
C MET A 176 12.38 4.16 8.81
N SER A 177 12.60 4.24 10.13
CA SER A 177 11.72 4.98 11.06
C SER A 177 11.81 6.51 10.94
N SER A 178 12.81 7.03 10.23
CA SER A 178 13.06 8.46 10.03
C SER A 178 12.72 8.95 8.62
N LEU A 179 12.39 8.04 7.70
CA LEU A 179 12.02 8.36 6.33
C LEU A 179 10.51 8.29 6.14
N GLU A 180 9.97 9.25 5.40
CA GLU A 180 8.65 9.14 4.77
C GLU A 180 8.70 8.16 3.58
N LEU A 181 7.55 7.78 3.04
CA LEU A 181 7.44 6.78 1.98
C LEU A 181 8.34 7.08 0.76
N TYR A 182 8.25 8.29 0.19
CA TYR A 182 8.98 8.63 -1.04
C TYR A 182 10.50 8.64 -0.86
N PRO A 183 11.07 9.29 0.18
CA PRO A 183 12.50 9.13 0.49
C PRO A 183 12.92 7.66 0.69
N GLY A 184 12.05 6.81 1.24
CA GLY A 184 12.28 5.37 1.32
C GLY A 184 12.36 4.68 -0.04
N ILE A 185 11.48 5.04 -0.98
CA ILE A 185 11.51 4.56 -2.38
C ILE A 185 12.80 5.02 -3.09
N ASP A 186 13.24 6.26 -2.86
CA ASP A 186 14.47 6.79 -3.46
C ASP A 186 15.70 5.95 -3.10
N LEU A 187 15.75 5.34 -1.91
CA LEU A 187 16.85 4.43 -1.55
C LEU A 187 16.95 3.23 -2.50
N ILE A 188 15.82 2.71 -2.98
CA ILE A 188 15.78 1.58 -3.92
C ILE A 188 16.26 2.05 -5.29
N VAL A 189 15.74 3.20 -5.75
CA VAL A 189 16.10 3.83 -7.04
C VAL A 189 17.59 4.15 -7.12
N GLU A 190 18.17 4.63 -6.01
CA GLU A 190 19.59 4.96 -5.90
C GLU A 190 20.50 3.74 -5.67
N GLY A 191 19.93 2.53 -5.53
CA GLY A 191 20.70 1.31 -5.27
C GLY A 191 21.35 1.28 -3.87
N LYS A 192 20.77 1.99 -2.91
CA LYS A 192 21.18 1.95 -1.49
C LYS A 192 20.43 0.87 -0.69
N LEU A 193 19.26 0.47 -1.17
CA LEU A 193 18.41 -0.57 -0.60
C LEU A 193 18.10 -1.62 -1.66
N ALA A 194 18.28 -2.91 -1.33
CA ALA A 194 18.15 -3.98 -2.31
C ALA A 194 16.71 -4.36 -2.63
N MET A 195 15.79 -4.26 -1.68
CA MET A 195 14.38 -4.61 -1.84
C MET A 195 13.46 -3.63 -1.11
N GLY A 196 12.26 -3.40 -1.63
CA GLY A 196 11.24 -2.63 -0.93
C GLY A 196 9.97 -2.43 -1.72
N GLU A 197 8.98 -1.81 -1.10
CA GLU A 197 7.69 -1.51 -1.69
C GLU A 197 7.74 -0.20 -2.48
N SER A 198 7.01 -0.12 -3.60
CA SER A 198 6.87 1.10 -4.39
C SER A 198 5.52 1.16 -5.15
N ILE A 199 5.25 2.31 -5.76
CA ILE A 199 4.03 2.66 -6.54
C ILE A 199 4.34 3.19 -7.93
#